data_AF-A0A0J7LM93-F1
#
_entry.id   AF-A0A0J7LM93-F1
#
_cell.length_a   1.000
_cell.length_b   1.000
_cell.length_c   1.000
_cell.angle_alpha   90.00
_cell.angle_beta   90.00
_cell.angle_gamma   90.00
#
_symmetry.space_group_name_H-M   'P 1'
#
loop_
_entity.id
_entity.type
_entity.pdbx_description
1 polymer ?
#
loop_
_entity_poly.entity_id
_entity_poly.type
_entity_poly.pdbx_seq_one_letter_code
_entity_poly.pdbx_strand_id
1 'polypeptide(L)'
;MFFSCATNRNIILYDKIDVIKKEYNKNHQNDIVVLISKDFNPTKIIIRKLKFELKNDNIIYVFSWANTMPTTRAIKFRALLYDINTQKKYYISNSFENYKNIVIEFSSDDFKGMENILSFYLKKESDNLKNFTTKDYPPEMTQDYYIFDTENNKVLILNSIVFDKDGNPH
;
A
#
# COMPACT_ATOMS: atom_id res chain seq x y z
N MET A 1 -5.53 -42.08 0.48
CA MET A 1 -4.71 -40.92 0.90
C MET A 1 -5.17 -39.73 0.08
N PHE A 2 -6.04 -38.88 0.62
CA PHE A 2 -6.51 -37.69 -0.10
C PHE A 2 -5.42 -36.62 -0.02
N PHE A 3 -4.80 -36.30 -1.15
CA PHE A 3 -3.97 -35.10 -1.26
C PHE A 3 -4.89 -33.90 -1.16
N SER A 4 -5.04 -33.36 0.04
CA SER A 4 -5.66 -32.05 0.25
C SER A 4 -4.76 -31.01 -0.42
N CYS A 5 -5.24 -30.44 -1.52
CA CYS A 5 -4.64 -29.27 -2.15
C CYS A 5 -4.96 -28.06 -1.26
N ALA A 6 -4.28 -27.95 -0.12
CA ALA A 6 -4.35 -26.78 0.74
C ALA A 6 -3.55 -25.65 0.09
N THR A 7 -4.15 -24.97 -0.88
CA THR A 7 -3.61 -23.74 -1.44
C THR A 7 -3.38 -22.77 -0.28
N ASN A 8 -2.12 -22.42 -0.03
CA ASN A 8 -1.74 -21.55 1.09
C ASN A 8 -2.43 -20.18 0.89
N ARG A 9 -3.37 -19.81 1.77
CA ARG A 9 -4.20 -18.59 1.67
C ARG A 9 -3.39 -17.30 1.42
N ASN A 10 -2.14 -17.25 1.88
CA ASN A 10 -1.26 -16.10 1.70
C ASN A 10 -0.69 -16.00 0.28
N ILE A 11 -0.56 -17.13 -0.41
CA ILE A 11 -0.29 -17.14 -1.85
C ILE A 11 -1.49 -16.55 -2.57
N ILE A 12 -2.72 -16.94 -2.18
CA ILE A 12 -3.96 -16.41 -2.76
C ILE A 12 -4.08 -14.89 -2.56
N LEU A 13 -3.82 -14.37 -1.35
CA LEU A 13 -3.89 -12.93 -1.11
C LEU A 13 -2.87 -12.14 -1.93
N TYR A 14 -1.63 -12.63 -2.01
CA TYR A 14 -0.62 -12.01 -2.87
C TYR A 14 -1.04 -12.03 -4.35
N ASP A 15 -1.55 -13.17 -4.82
CA ASP A 15 -2.01 -13.32 -6.20
C ASP A 15 -3.21 -12.39 -6.49
N LYS A 16 -4.13 -12.21 -5.53
CA LYS A 16 -5.23 -11.23 -5.64
C LYS A 16 -4.73 -9.81 -5.86
N ILE A 17 -3.78 -9.33 -5.03
CA ILE A 17 -3.21 -7.98 -5.20
C ILE A 17 -2.48 -7.87 -6.54
N ASP A 18 -1.75 -8.92 -6.95
CA ASP A 18 -1.05 -8.93 -8.24
C ASP A 18 -2.01 -8.89 -9.44
N VAL A 19 -3.15 -9.59 -9.35
CA VAL A 19 -4.23 -9.56 -10.35
C VAL A 19 -4.87 -8.17 -10.41
N ILE A 20 -5.31 -7.61 -9.28
CA ILE A 20 -5.90 -6.26 -9.20
C ILE A 20 -4.98 -5.22 -9.88
N LYS A 21 -3.69 -5.26 -9.55
CA LYS A 21 -2.68 -4.38 -10.15
C LYS A 21 -2.57 -4.59 -11.66
N LYS A 22 -2.48 -5.83 -12.12
CA LYS A 22 -2.35 -6.16 -13.55
C LYS A 22 -3.57 -5.69 -14.35
N GLU A 23 -4.77 -5.91 -13.83
CA GLU A 23 -6.02 -5.46 -14.44
C GLU A 23 -6.07 -3.94 -14.53
N TYR A 24 -5.71 -3.25 -13.45
CA TYR A 24 -5.62 -1.79 -13.45
C TYR A 24 -4.65 -1.27 -14.53
N ASN A 25 -3.41 -1.78 -14.54
CA ASN A 25 -2.37 -1.35 -15.48
C ASN A 25 -2.72 -1.64 -16.95
N LYS A 26 -3.49 -2.69 -17.23
CA LYS A 26 -3.99 -2.99 -18.58
C LYS A 26 -4.92 -1.89 -19.10
N ASN A 27 -5.73 -1.33 -18.21
CA ASN A 27 -6.77 -0.35 -18.54
C ASN A 27 -6.28 1.11 -18.39
N HIS A 28 -5.16 1.36 -17.71
CA HIS A 28 -4.66 2.70 -17.38
C HIS A 28 -3.18 2.85 -17.78
N GLN A 29 -2.91 3.02 -19.08
CA GLN A 29 -1.54 3.08 -19.62
C GLN A 29 -0.71 4.27 -19.09
N ASN A 30 -1.34 5.35 -18.65
CA ASN A 30 -0.66 6.56 -18.17
C ASN A 30 -0.46 6.60 -16.64
N ASP A 31 -1.17 5.77 -15.87
CA ASP A 31 -1.15 5.75 -14.41
C ASP A 31 -0.61 4.40 -13.91
N ILE A 32 0.51 3.93 -14.46
CA ILE A 32 1.01 2.58 -14.18
C ILE A 32 1.39 2.44 -12.70
N VAL A 33 0.74 1.51 -12.02
CA VAL A 33 1.07 1.13 -10.66
C VAL A 33 2.35 0.30 -10.65
N VAL A 34 3.37 0.81 -9.99
CA VAL A 34 4.65 0.12 -9.80
C VAL A 34 4.81 -0.27 -8.34
N LEU A 35 4.31 -1.44 -7.94
CA LEU A 35 4.60 -2.03 -6.63
C LEU A 35 5.93 -2.81 -6.59
N ILE A 36 6.58 -2.96 -7.73
CA ILE A 36 7.70 -3.88 -7.94
C ILE A 36 8.86 -3.11 -8.57
N SER A 37 10.02 -3.14 -7.93
CA SER A 37 11.29 -2.92 -8.62
C SER A 37 11.82 -4.27 -9.12
N LYS A 38 12.65 -4.28 -10.19
CA LYS A 38 13.12 -5.52 -10.84
C LYS A 38 13.65 -6.59 -9.87
N ASP A 39 14.19 -6.19 -8.71
CA ASP A 39 14.82 -7.09 -7.73
C ASP A 39 14.12 -7.16 -6.36
N PHE A 40 13.04 -6.39 -6.13
CA PHE A 40 12.38 -6.33 -4.83
C PHE A 40 10.86 -6.17 -4.92
N ASN A 41 10.15 -7.11 -4.28
CA ASN A 41 8.70 -7.15 -4.18
C ASN A 41 8.30 -7.13 -2.69
N PRO A 42 8.07 -5.92 -2.11
CA PRO A 42 7.75 -5.79 -0.70
C PRO A 42 6.44 -6.48 -0.35
N THR A 43 5.42 -6.35 -1.21
CA THR A 43 4.08 -6.92 -1.00
C THR A 43 4.12 -8.44 -0.75
N LYS A 44 4.88 -9.18 -1.57
CA LYS A 44 5.05 -10.64 -1.39
C LYS A 44 5.68 -11.00 -0.05
N ILE A 45 6.66 -10.21 0.40
CA ILE A 45 7.37 -10.45 1.67
C ILE A 45 6.45 -10.11 2.86
N ILE A 46 5.72 -9.00 2.78
CA ILE A 46 4.79 -8.53 3.82
C ILE A 46 3.70 -9.57 4.07
N ILE A 47 3.02 -10.02 3.01
CA ILE A 47 1.94 -11.02 3.12
C ILE A 47 2.47 -12.33 3.70
N ARG A 48 3.70 -12.73 3.34
CA ARG A 48 4.34 -13.91 3.94
C ARG A 48 4.64 -13.73 5.42
N LYS A 49 5.09 -12.55 5.86
CA LYS A 49 5.34 -12.24 7.27
C LYS A 49 4.04 -12.22 8.09
N LEU A 50 2.96 -11.72 7.50
CA LEU A 50 1.64 -11.63 8.14
C LEU A 50 0.80 -12.92 8.00
N LYS A 51 1.40 -14.02 7.53
CA LYS A 51 0.69 -15.27 7.18
C LYS A 51 -0.22 -15.82 8.29
N PHE A 52 0.20 -15.71 9.53
CA PHE A 52 -0.53 -16.24 10.69
C PHE A 52 -1.44 -15.20 11.35
N GLU A 53 -1.26 -13.93 11.02
CA GLU A 53 -2.02 -12.81 11.56
C GLU A 53 -3.29 -12.55 10.74
N LEU A 54 -3.18 -12.67 9.41
CA LEU A 54 -4.28 -12.46 8.48
C LEU A 54 -5.19 -13.68 8.45
N LYS A 55 -6.42 -13.50 8.96
CA LYS A 55 -7.43 -14.57 9.00
C LYS A 55 -8.23 -14.70 7.71
N ASN A 56 -8.17 -13.68 6.86
CA ASN A 56 -8.91 -13.57 5.60
C ASN A 56 -8.10 -12.79 4.56
N ASP A 57 -8.65 -12.69 3.35
CA ASP A 57 -8.07 -11.99 2.22
C ASP A 57 -8.86 -10.73 1.82
N ASN A 58 -9.73 -10.23 2.70
CA ASN A 58 -10.47 -8.98 2.58
C ASN A 58 -9.70 -7.88 3.31
N ILE A 59 -8.84 -7.20 2.57
CA ILE A 59 -7.94 -6.18 3.11
C ILE A 59 -8.02 -4.91 2.29
N ILE A 60 -7.66 -3.81 2.94
CA ILE A 60 -7.24 -2.60 2.26
C ILE A 60 -5.74 -2.45 2.48
N TYR A 61 -4.99 -2.37 1.38
CA TYR A 61 -3.55 -2.22 1.39
C TYR A 61 -3.19 -0.85 0.84
N VAL A 62 -2.72 0.05 1.70
CA VAL A 62 -2.19 1.36 1.33
C VAL A 62 -0.67 1.23 1.24
N PHE A 63 -0.09 1.54 0.09
CA PHE A 63 1.33 1.44 -0.17
C PHE A 63 1.88 2.77 -0.66
N SER A 64 3.11 3.08 -0.28
CA SER A 64 3.84 4.23 -0.84
C SER A 64 5.34 3.96 -0.89
N TRP A 65 5.96 4.34 -2.00
CA TRP A 65 7.41 4.50 -2.05
C TRP A 65 7.79 5.79 -1.33
N ALA A 66 8.79 5.73 -0.46
CA ALA A 66 9.32 6.94 0.15
C ALA A 66 10.23 7.61 -0.88
N ASN A 67 9.73 8.63 -1.58
CA ASN A 67 10.50 9.45 -2.52
C ASN A 67 11.63 10.15 -1.77
N THR A 68 12.83 9.62 -1.91
CA THR A 68 14.00 10.12 -1.19
C THR A 68 15.19 10.09 -2.13
N MET A 69 15.31 11.19 -2.87
CA MET A 69 16.45 11.59 -3.69
C MET A 69 16.79 10.74 -4.94
N PRO A 70 17.44 11.35 -5.95
CA PRO A 70 17.85 10.71 -7.20
C PRO A 70 19.09 9.82 -7.01
N THR A 71 19.09 8.95 -5.99
CA THR A 71 20.07 7.87 -5.87
C THR A 71 19.39 6.58 -6.31
N THR A 72 19.81 6.07 -7.45
CA THR A 72 19.17 5.02 -8.27
C THR A 72 19.08 3.62 -7.62
N ARG A 73 19.18 3.49 -6.29
CA ARG A 73 19.21 2.21 -5.57
C ARG A 73 18.47 2.19 -4.23
N ALA A 74 17.94 3.32 -3.78
CA ALA A 74 17.30 3.44 -2.47
C ALA A 74 15.84 2.95 -2.51
N ILE A 75 15.59 1.68 -2.15
CA ILE A 75 14.26 1.06 -2.18
C ILE A 75 13.60 1.20 -0.81
N LYS A 76 13.19 2.43 -0.43
CA LYS A 76 12.44 2.66 0.82
C LYS A 76 10.94 2.72 0.55
N PHE A 77 10.15 2.05 1.37
CA PHE A 77 8.70 2.09 1.30
C PHE A 77 8.06 2.16 2.67
N ARG A 78 6.80 2.56 2.68
CA ARG A 78 5.87 2.42 3.79
C ARG A 78 4.60 1.75 3.28
N ALA A 79 3.93 1.01 4.14
CA ALA A 79 2.63 0.46 3.85
C ALA A 79 1.77 0.33 5.10
N LEU A 80 0.47 0.45 4.93
CA LEU A 80 -0.55 0.18 5.93
C LEU A 80 -1.47 -0.90 5.39
N LEU A 81 -1.54 -2.03 6.08
CA LEU A 81 -2.48 -3.10 5.77
C LEU A 81 -3.59 -3.10 6.81
N TYR A 82 -4.83 -2.99 6.35
CA TYR A 82 -6.04 -3.02 7.16
C TYR A 82 -6.83 -4.29 6.87
N ASP A 83 -7.01 -5.15 7.87
CA ASP A 83 -7.91 -6.30 7.80
C ASP A 83 -9.33 -5.81 8.08
N ILE A 84 -10.19 -5.86 7.06
CA ILE A 84 -11.55 -5.31 7.11
C ILE A 84 -12.39 -6.01 8.19
N ASN A 85 -12.24 -7.32 8.32
CA ASN A 85 -13.07 -8.11 9.22
C ASN A 85 -12.65 -7.93 10.69
N THR A 86 -11.35 -7.88 10.96
CA THR A 86 -10.84 -7.73 12.33
C THR A 86 -10.61 -6.27 12.72
N GLN A 87 -10.71 -5.34 11.77
CA GLN A 87 -10.38 -3.93 11.89
C GLN A 87 -8.94 -3.66 12.36
N LYS A 88 -8.07 -4.67 12.26
CA LYS A 88 -6.67 -4.55 12.66
C LYS A 88 -5.87 -3.82 11.60
N LYS A 89 -4.98 -2.95 12.07
CA LYS A 89 -4.00 -2.24 11.25
C LYS A 89 -2.61 -2.81 11.49
N TYR A 90 -1.88 -3.00 10.40
CA TYR A 90 -0.47 -3.40 10.41
C TYR A 90 0.31 -2.30 9.70
N TYR A 91 1.22 -1.66 10.42
CA TYR A 91 2.06 -0.59 9.92
C TYR A 91 3.40 -1.18 9.51
N ILE A 92 3.80 -0.97 8.26
CA ILE A 92 4.92 -1.68 7.66
C ILE A 92 5.88 -0.68 7.05
N SER A 93 7.17 -0.83 7.36
CA SER A 93 8.22 -0.01 6.77
C SER A 93 9.49 -0.84 6.55
N ASN A 94 10.41 -0.25 5.79
CA ASN A 94 11.81 -0.68 5.76
C ASN A 94 12.73 0.53 5.94
N SER A 95 14.04 0.25 6.07
CA SER A 95 15.07 1.28 6.12
C SER A 95 15.94 1.27 4.86
N PHE A 96 16.69 2.34 4.63
CA PHE A 96 17.65 2.39 3.52
C PHE A 96 18.81 1.43 3.71
N GLU A 97 19.33 1.33 4.94
CA GLU A 97 20.52 0.52 5.21
C GLU A 97 20.26 -0.96 4.94
N ASN A 98 19.01 -1.41 5.13
CA ASN A 98 18.60 -2.77 4.84
C ASN A 98 17.16 -2.83 4.30
N TYR A 99 17.00 -2.56 3.01
CA TYR A 99 15.67 -2.53 2.37
C TYR A 99 14.92 -3.87 2.43
N LYS A 100 15.63 -4.99 2.64
CA LYS A 100 15.02 -6.32 2.82
C LYS A 100 14.50 -6.53 4.23
N ASN A 101 14.97 -5.76 5.20
CA ASN A 101 14.47 -5.80 6.56
C ASN A 101 13.14 -5.04 6.64
N ILE A 102 12.06 -5.79 6.56
CA ILE A 102 10.71 -5.27 6.71
C ILE A 102 10.29 -5.38 8.17
N VAL A 103 10.01 -4.22 8.76
CA VAL A 103 9.48 -4.06 10.12
C VAL A 103 7.97 -3.97 10.05
N ILE A 104 7.28 -4.62 11.00
CA ILE A 104 5.84 -4.57 11.15
C ILE A 104 5.56 -4.12 12.58
N GLU A 105 4.88 -2.98 12.70
CA GLU A 105 4.48 -2.34 13.94
C GLU A 105 2.96 -2.28 14.04
N PHE A 106 2.46 -2.09 15.26
CA PHE A 106 1.03 -2.00 15.56
C PHE A 106 0.56 -0.56 15.88
N SER A 107 1.48 0.41 15.93
CA SER A 107 1.21 1.84 16.08
C SER A 107 2.46 2.63 15.73
N SER A 108 2.34 3.70 14.92
CA SER A 108 3.46 4.59 14.64
C SER A 108 2.97 5.94 14.10
N ASP A 109 3.44 7.04 14.68
CA ASP A 109 3.09 8.41 14.27
C ASP A 109 3.53 8.70 12.83
N ASP A 110 4.54 7.97 12.33
CA ASP A 110 5.06 8.05 10.96
C ASP A 110 4.04 7.68 9.87
N PHE A 111 2.89 7.13 10.25
CA PHE A 111 1.85 6.65 9.33
C PHE A 111 0.59 7.49 9.33
N LYS A 112 0.54 8.62 10.06
CA LYS A 112 -0.65 9.49 10.17
C LYS A 112 -1.28 9.82 8.80
N GLY A 113 -0.46 10.11 7.78
CA GLY A 113 -0.95 10.33 6.41
C GLY A 113 -1.67 9.12 5.80
N MET A 114 -1.11 7.91 5.93
CA MET A 114 -1.75 6.67 5.47
C MET A 114 -3.03 6.36 6.26
N GLU A 115 -3.05 6.67 7.55
CA GLU A 115 -4.25 6.50 8.38
C GLU A 115 -5.38 7.42 7.93
N ASN A 116 -5.06 8.68 7.59
CA ASN A 116 -6.03 9.63 7.11
C ASN A 116 -6.56 9.21 5.74
N ILE A 117 -5.69 8.79 4.81
CA ILE A 117 -6.11 8.19 3.53
C ILE A 117 -7.07 7.04 3.75
N LEU A 118 -6.72 6.08 4.62
CA LEU A 118 -7.58 4.95 4.93
C LEU A 118 -8.92 5.40 5.50
N SER A 119 -8.92 6.37 6.42
CA SER A 119 -10.13 6.93 7.02
C SER A 119 -11.07 7.56 5.98
N PHE A 120 -10.55 8.41 5.10
CA PHE A 120 -11.31 9.01 4.00
C PHE A 120 -11.82 7.95 3.02
N TYR A 121 -10.99 6.96 2.69
CA TYR A 121 -11.38 5.86 1.81
C TYR A 121 -12.54 5.05 2.39
N LEU A 122 -12.45 4.67 3.68
CA LEU A 122 -13.49 3.92 4.39
C LEU A 122 -14.81 4.70 4.52
N LYS A 123 -14.75 6.03 4.66
CA LYS A 123 -15.94 6.90 4.69
C LYS A 123 -16.60 7.08 3.32
N LYS A 124 -16.08 6.45 2.26
CA LYS A 124 -16.49 6.67 0.86
C LYS A 124 -16.36 8.11 0.40
N GLU A 125 -15.50 8.88 1.05
CA GLU A 125 -15.13 10.23 0.67
C GLU A 125 -13.94 10.19 -0.32
N SER A 126 -13.82 9.11 -1.11
CA SER A 126 -12.69 8.90 -2.01
C SER A 126 -12.61 9.91 -3.16
N ASP A 127 -13.74 10.53 -3.52
CA ASP A 127 -13.77 11.60 -4.51
C ASP A 127 -13.12 12.88 -3.95
N ASN A 128 -13.18 13.10 -2.64
CA ASN A 128 -12.44 14.18 -2.00
C ASN A 128 -10.94 13.91 -2.07
N LEU A 129 -10.50 12.65 -1.86
CA LEU A 129 -9.07 12.28 -1.92
C LEU A 129 -8.40 12.58 -3.27
N LYS A 130 -9.13 12.45 -4.39
CA LYS A 130 -8.58 12.73 -5.73
C LYS A 130 -8.39 14.22 -6.02
N ASN A 131 -9.07 15.10 -5.28
CA ASN A 131 -9.02 16.54 -5.50
C ASN A 131 -7.81 17.23 -4.84
N PHE A 132 -7.04 16.50 -4.04
CA PHE A 132 -5.85 16.99 -3.32
C PHE A 132 -4.53 16.74 -4.07
N THR A 133 -4.59 16.46 -5.37
CA THR A 133 -3.37 16.44 -6.21
C THR A 133 -2.87 17.87 -6.35
N THR A 134 -1.76 18.20 -5.70
CA THR A 134 -1.19 19.54 -5.78
C THR A 134 -0.14 19.65 -6.87
N LYS A 135 -0.37 20.56 -7.82
CA LYS A 135 0.65 20.94 -8.82
C LYS A 135 1.66 21.94 -8.27
N ASP A 136 1.39 22.51 -7.10
CA ASP A 136 2.10 23.66 -6.54
C ASP A 136 3.23 23.30 -5.57
N TYR A 137 3.34 22.02 -5.16
CA TYR A 137 4.41 21.58 -4.27
C TYR A 137 5.57 20.92 -5.04
N PRO A 138 6.83 21.12 -4.61
CA PRO A 138 7.98 20.41 -5.19
C PRO A 138 7.77 18.90 -5.11
N PRO A 139 8.18 18.11 -6.12
CA PRO A 139 8.04 16.65 -6.11
C PRO A 139 8.61 15.97 -4.86
N GLU A 140 9.64 16.57 -4.27
CA GLU A 140 10.33 16.13 -3.04
C GLU A 140 9.47 16.26 -1.78
N MET A 141 8.45 17.12 -1.80
CA MET A 141 7.51 17.35 -0.70
C MET A 141 6.21 16.58 -0.88
N THR A 142 6.04 15.93 -2.02
CA THR A 142 4.81 15.22 -2.38
C THR A 142 5.02 13.71 -2.34
N GLN A 143 3.95 12.97 -2.03
CA GLN A 143 4.02 11.51 -1.95
C GLN A 143 2.86 10.84 -2.68
N ASP A 144 3.18 9.81 -3.45
CA ASP A 144 2.18 9.00 -4.13
C ASP A 144 1.74 7.84 -3.23
N TYR A 145 0.43 7.58 -3.21
CA TYR A 145 -0.18 6.49 -2.46
C TYR A 145 -0.99 5.59 -3.39
N TYR A 146 -0.83 4.30 -3.19
CA TYR A 146 -1.50 3.25 -3.94
C TYR A 146 -2.37 2.44 -2.99
N ILE A 147 -3.68 2.44 -3.20
CA ILE A 147 -4.65 1.74 -2.37
C ILE A 147 -5.19 0.56 -3.15
N PHE A 148 -5.08 -0.64 -2.60
CA PHE A 148 -5.65 -1.87 -3.14
C PHE A 148 -6.73 -2.36 -2.19
N ASP A 149 -7.93 -2.50 -2.73
CA ASP A 149 -9.08 -3.03 -2.03
C ASP A 149 -9.40 -4.40 -2.62
N THR A 150 -9.08 -5.45 -1.86
CA THR A 150 -9.22 -6.83 -2.34
C THR A 150 -10.65 -7.35 -2.28
N GLU A 151 -11.53 -6.69 -1.52
CA GLU A 151 -12.95 -7.02 -1.45
C GLU A 151 -13.67 -6.47 -2.69
N ASN A 152 -13.39 -5.21 -3.04
CA ASN A 152 -14.05 -4.52 -4.16
C ASN A 152 -13.29 -4.63 -5.50
N ASN A 153 -12.17 -5.36 -5.54
CA ASN A 153 -11.28 -5.46 -6.71
C ASN A 153 -10.89 -4.09 -7.29
N LYS A 154 -10.57 -3.13 -6.41
CA LYS A 154 -10.37 -1.72 -6.78
C LYS A 154 -8.95 -1.25 -6.48
N VAL A 155 -8.44 -0.40 -7.36
CA VAL A 155 -7.24 0.41 -7.13
C VAL A 155 -7.63 1.88 -7.07
N LEU A 156 -7.08 2.60 -6.09
CA LEU A 156 -7.07 4.06 -6.08
C LEU A 156 -5.63 4.55 -6.00
N ILE A 157 -5.25 5.42 -6.93
CA ILE A 157 -3.96 6.10 -6.92
C ILE A 157 -4.21 7.53 -6.50
N LEU A 158 -3.43 7.99 -5.51
CA LEU A 158 -3.40 9.38 -5.07
C LEU A 158 -1.99 9.88 -5.36
N ASN A 159 -1.86 10.75 -6.36
CA ASN A 159 -0.57 11.29 -6.74
C ASN A 159 -0.31 12.60 -6.01
N SER A 160 0.96 12.84 -5.69
CA SER A 160 1.44 14.11 -5.17
C SER A 160 0.63 14.70 -4.01
N ILE A 161 0.30 13.88 -3.01
CA ILE A 161 -0.44 14.32 -1.83
C ILE A 161 0.52 14.96 -0.81
N VAL A 162 0.09 16.08 -0.23
CA VAL A 162 0.73 16.70 0.94
C VAL A 162 -0.25 16.61 2.11
N PHE A 163 0.25 16.38 3.33
CA PHE A 163 -0.58 16.47 4.54
C PHE A 163 -0.23 17.72 5.33
N ASP A 164 -1.26 18.44 5.79
CA ASP A 164 -1.06 19.51 6.77
C ASP A 164 -0.71 18.93 8.16
N LYS A 165 -0.38 19.85 9.08
CA LYS A 165 -0.07 19.54 10.49
C LYS A 165 -1.21 18.79 11.21
N ASP A 166 -2.45 19.02 10.80
CA ASP A 166 -3.64 18.41 11.38
C ASP A 166 -3.91 17.03 10.75
N GLY A 167 -3.29 16.75 9.60
CA GLY A 167 -3.35 15.51 8.86
C GLY A 167 -4.36 15.54 7.70
N ASN A 168 -4.90 16.70 7.35
CA ASN A 168 -5.75 16.79 6.17
C ASN A 168 -4.89 16.76 4.91
N PRO A 169 -5.31 16.03 3.87
CA PRO A 169 -4.66 16.09 2.57
C PRO A 169 -4.86 17.49 1.95
N HIS A 170 -3.82 18.00 1.28
CA HIS A 170 -3.83 19.22 0.46
C HIS A 170 -3.29 18.90 -0.91
#